data_AF-A0A412K527-F1
#
_entry.id   AF-A0A412K527-F1
#
_cell.length_a   1.000
_cell.length_b   1.000
_cell.length_c   1.000
_cell.angle_alpha   90.00
_cell.angle_beta   90.00
_cell.angle_gamma   90.00
#
_symmetry.space_group_name_H-M   'P 1'
#
loop_
_entity.id
_entity.type
_entity.pdbx_description
1 polymer ?
#
loop_
_entity_poly.entity_id
_entity_poly.type
_entity_poly.pdbx_seq_one_letter_code
_entity_poly.pdbx_strand_id
1 'polypeptide(L)'
;MAREGNWYDLRVYVGNIGRYNEGSLVGGWATLPMGRDDLDAFLRDRVGIDGERYEEYRIDDFDLPDWLPAGPGERVVDERTSLEDLNVMAGVLSTLDEDDAAKARIWIEEGMSPAGRLSPLVFANVALQADDIPFYAYEAGTRFDPGISSNEEAFALTAAENDPELAEALDGRFGPYLDLEAIGRDLAADCTLHDDGYLDRSVDPGIDPELYSRDELVCLAGLDGGDDDACVMSGLDGPMDKAVVR
;
A
#
# COMPACT_ATOMS: atom_id res chain seq x y z
N MET A 1 -0.64 -22.11 -4.39
CA MET A 1 -1.62 -21.86 -5.46
C MET A 1 -1.21 -20.55 -6.08
N ALA A 2 -0.94 -20.49 -7.38
CA ALA A 2 -0.62 -19.24 -8.04
C ALA A 2 -1.86 -18.33 -7.97
N ARG A 3 -1.70 -17.10 -7.48
CA ARG A 3 -2.76 -16.08 -7.57
C ARG A 3 -2.93 -15.76 -9.07
N GLU A 4 -4.02 -16.22 -9.67
CA GLU A 4 -4.48 -15.73 -10.97
C GLU A 4 -5.18 -14.38 -10.71
N GLY A 5 -4.41 -13.29 -10.80
CA GLY A 5 -4.89 -11.92 -10.57
C GLY A 5 -3.74 -10.93 -10.73
N ASN A 6 -4.05 -9.67 -10.98
CA ASN A 6 -3.04 -8.60 -10.92
C ASN A 6 -2.55 -8.44 -9.47
N TRP A 7 -1.37 -7.85 -9.29
CA TRP A 7 -0.80 -7.64 -7.95
C TRP A 7 -1.71 -6.75 -7.07
N TYR A 8 -2.49 -5.87 -7.69
CA TYR A 8 -3.42 -4.95 -7.04
C TYR A 8 -4.84 -5.51 -6.82
N ASP A 9 -5.15 -6.73 -7.29
CA ASP A 9 -6.52 -7.25 -7.22
C ASP A 9 -6.95 -7.47 -5.75
N LEU A 10 -8.05 -6.82 -5.33
CA LEU A 10 -8.63 -7.00 -4.00
C LEU A 10 -9.94 -7.77 -4.09
N ARG A 11 -10.07 -8.85 -3.32
CA ARG A 11 -11.31 -9.65 -3.30
C ARG A 11 -12.02 -9.51 -1.97
N VAL A 12 -13.30 -9.16 -2.01
CA VAL A 12 -14.13 -9.00 -0.82
C VAL A 12 -15.45 -9.73 -0.99
N TYR A 13 -15.90 -10.39 0.07
CA TYR A 13 -17.24 -10.96 0.15
C TYR A 13 -18.18 -9.94 0.76
N VAL A 14 -19.18 -9.55 -0.01
CA VAL A 14 -20.17 -8.54 0.37
C VAL A 14 -21.50 -9.23 0.67
N GLY A 15 -21.97 -9.10 1.90
CA GLY A 15 -23.23 -9.66 2.40
C GLY A 15 -24.30 -8.58 2.59
N ASN A 16 -25.57 -8.98 2.46
CA ASN A 16 -26.73 -8.12 2.66
C ASN A 16 -27.22 -8.20 4.12
N ILE A 17 -27.14 -7.08 4.86
CA ILE A 17 -27.49 -7.05 6.28
C ILE A 17 -29.00 -7.27 6.49
N GLY A 18 -29.84 -6.65 5.65
CA GLY A 18 -31.29 -6.77 5.82
C GLY A 18 -31.80 -8.19 5.55
N ARG A 19 -31.25 -8.88 4.54
CA ARG A 19 -31.53 -10.31 4.28
C ARG A 19 -31.03 -11.19 5.41
N TYR A 20 -29.85 -10.89 5.94
CA TYR A 20 -29.30 -11.62 7.09
C TYR A 20 -30.22 -11.54 8.31
N ASN A 21 -30.75 -10.35 8.61
CA ASN A 21 -31.72 -10.14 9.70
C ASN A 21 -33.05 -10.92 9.51
N GLU A 22 -33.36 -11.29 8.27
CA GLU A 22 -34.52 -12.13 7.91
C GLU A 22 -34.18 -13.64 7.93
N GLY A 23 -32.97 -14.01 8.34
CA GLY A 23 -32.49 -15.39 8.40
C GLY A 23 -31.99 -15.94 7.05
N SER A 24 -31.69 -15.07 6.08
CA SER A 24 -31.20 -15.46 4.75
C SER A 24 -29.80 -14.90 4.50
N LEU A 25 -28.83 -15.78 4.29
CA LEU A 25 -27.47 -15.41 3.89
C LEU A 25 -27.44 -15.16 2.38
N VAL A 26 -27.43 -13.88 1.98
CA VAL A 26 -27.31 -13.44 0.59
C VAL A 26 -26.08 -12.55 0.47
N GLY A 27 -25.22 -12.85 -0.48
CA GLY A 27 -23.99 -12.11 -0.74
C GLY A 27 -23.18 -12.71 -1.89
N GLY A 28 -22.04 -12.10 -2.20
CA GLY A 28 -21.17 -12.56 -3.27
C GLY A 28 -19.75 -12.03 -3.14
N TRP A 29 -18.82 -12.67 -3.84
CA TRP A 29 -17.45 -12.19 -4.01
C TRP A 29 -17.38 -11.14 -5.12
N ALA A 30 -16.76 -10.00 -4.83
CA ALA A 30 -16.35 -8.99 -5.79
C ALA A 30 -14.81 -9.02 -5.92
N THR A 31 -14.30 -8.78 -7.13
CA THR A 31 -12.88 -8.53 -7.40
C THR A 31 -12.74 -7.09 -7.88
N LEU A 32 -11.95 -6.29 -7.17
CA LEU A 32 -11.76 -4.87 -7.39
C LEU A 32 -10.35 -4.62 -7.98
N PRO A 33 -10.17 -3.57 -8.80
CA PRO A 33 -11.19 -2.61 -9.21
C PRO A 33 -12.17 -3.17 -10.23
N MET A 34 -13.38 -2.61 -10.27
CA MET A 34 -14.38 -2.84 -11.31
C MET A 34 -15.08 -1.54 -11.70
N GLY A 35 -15.61 -1.48 -12.92
CA GLY A 35 -16.34 -0.30 -13.40
C GLY A 35 -17.55 0.02 -12.52
N ARG A 36 -17.93 1.30 -12.46
CA ARG A 36 -19.05 1.77 -11.62
C ARG A 36 -20.35 1.02 -11.92
N ASP A 37 -20.71 0.89 -13.20
CA ASP A 37 -21.92 0.18 -13.62
C ASP A 37 -21.88 -1.31 -13.21
N ASP A 38 -20.71 -1.94 -13.26
CA ASP A 38 -20.51 -3.34 -12.85
C ASP A 38 -20.61 -3.49 -11.32
N LEU A 39 -20.10 -2.52 -10.56
CA LEU A 39 -20.22 -2.48 -9.10
C LEU A 39 -21.69 -2.31 -8.67
N ASP A 40 -22.40 -1.39 -9.31
CA ASP A 40 -23.82 -1.14 -9.08
C ASP A 40 -24.65 -2.38 -9.45
N ALA A 41 -24.34 -3.03 -10.57
CA ALA A 41 -24.97 -4.28 -10.99
C ALA A 41 -24.66 -5.42 -10.01
N PHE A 42 -23.43 -5.51 -9.49
CA PHE A 42 -23.05 -6.50 -8.49
C PHE A 42 -23.87 -6.32 -7.20
N LEU A 43 -23.94 -5.10 -6.67
CA LEU A 43 -24.71 -4.81 -5.45
C LEU A 43 -26.19 -5.13 -5.63
N ARG A 44 -26.76 -4.76 -6.78
CA ARG A 44 -28.18 -5.00 -7.07
C ARG A 44 -28.50 -6.47 -7.33
N ASP A 45 -27.76 -7.12 -8.22
CA ASP A 45 -28.16 -8.40 -8.78
C ASP A 45 -27.58 -9.59 -7.99
N ARG A 46 -26.40 -9.43 -7.37
CA ARG A 46 -25.76 -10.49 -6.58
C ARG A 46 -26.04 -10.35 -5.09
N VAL A 47 -25.84 -9.14 -4.55
CA VAL A 47 -26.01 -8.89 -3.11
C VAL A 47 -27.47 -8.58 -2.78
N GLY A 48 -28.25 -8.07 -3.74
CA GLY A 48 -29.67 -7.76 -3.54
C GLY A 48 -29.91 -6.44 -2.79
N ILE A 49 -29.01 -5.47 -2.94
CA ILE A 49 -29.17 -4.10 -2.45
C ILE A 49 -30.00 -3.34 -3.48
N ASP A 50 -31.26 -3.04 -3.14
CA ASP A 50 -32.24 -2.41 -4.05
C ASP A 50 -32.43 -0.92 -3.78
N GLY A 51 -31.87 -0.39 -2.68
CA GLY A 51 -32.00 1.01 -2.29
C GLY A 51 -33.39 1.40 -1.80
N GLU A 52 -34.31 0.43 -1.63
CA GLU A 52 -35.67 0.67 -1.12
C GLU A 52 -35.95 -0.12 0.16
N ARG A 53 -35.69 -1.44 0.13
CA ARG A 53 -35.93 -2.35 1.26
C ARG A 53 -34.62 -2.84 1.86
N TYR A 54 -33.61 -3.04 1.02
CA TYR A 54 -32.27 -3.48 1.42
C TYR A 54 -31.27 -2.42 0.98
N GLU A 55 -30.88 -1.57 1.92
CA GLU A 55 -29.96 -0.44 1.69
C GLU A 55 -28.54 -0.70 2.21
N GLU A 56 -28.39 -1.60 3.19
CA GLU A 56 -27.12 -1.82 3.89
C GLU A 56 -26.47 -3.17 3.53
N TYR A 57 -25.17 -3.10 3.26
CA TYR A 57 -24.29 -4.25 3.09
C TYR A 57 -23.20 -4.26 4.15
N ARG A 58 -22.48 -5.39 4.24
CA ARG A 58 -21.32 -5.57 5.09
C ARG A 58 -20.26 -6.38 4.34
N ILE A 59 -18.98 -6.13 4.63
CA ILE A 59 -17.89 -7.00 4.18
C ILE A 59 -17.75 -8.13 5.22
N ASP A 60 -18.12 -9.36 4.86
CA ASP A 60 -18.06 -10.50 5.78
C ASP A 60 -16.71 -11.25 5.70
N ASP A 61 -16.03 -11.19 4.55
CA ASP A 61 -14.77 -11.89 4.30
C ASP A 61 -13.94 -11.14 3.24
N PHE A 62 -12.63 -11.38 3.20
CA PHE A 62 -11.72 -10.76 2.25
C PHE A 62 -10.49 -11.65 1.96
N ASP A 63 -10.00 -11.54 0.74
CA ASP A 63 -8.69 -12.05 0.31
C ASP A 63 -7.89 -10.86 -0.24
N LEU A 64 -6.94 -10.41 0.58
CA LEU A 64 -6.18 -9.19 0.37
C LEU A 64 -4.76 -9.52 -0.07
N PRO A 65 -4.16 -8.67 -0.91
CA PRO A 65 -2.74 -8.78 -1.23
C PRO A 65 -1.84 -8.57 0.00
N ASP A 66 -0.64 -9.16 -0.04
CA ASP A 66 0.28 -9.17 1.10
C ASP A 66 0.93 -7.80 1.36
N TRP A 67 0.88 -6.90 0.38
CA TRP A 67 1.33 -5.50 0.50
C TRP A 67 0.31 -4.58 1.17
N LEU A 68 -0.93 -5.03 1.42
CA LEU A 68 -1.92 -4.19 2.10
C LEU A 68 -1.73 -4.30 3.63
N PRO A 69 -1.75 -3.18 4.38
CA PRO A 69 -1.68 -3.21 5.84
C PRO A 69 -2.78 -4.10 6.44
N ALA A 70 -2.37 -5.14 7.18
CA ALA A 70 -3.28 -6.12 7.79
C ALA A 70 -3.18 -6.16 9.33
N GLY A 71 -2.30 -5.33 9.91
CA GLY A 71 -2.06 -5.23 11.35
C GLY A 71 -3.31 -4.84 12.16
N PRO A 72 -3.40 -5.25 13.44
CA PRO A 72 -4.47 -4.80 14.33
C PRO A 72 -4.37 -3.29 14.59
N GLY A 73 -5.23 -2.49 13.94
CA GLY A 73 -5.24 -1.03 14.07
C GLY A 73 -4.87 -0.29 12.78
N GLU A 74 -4.08 -0.91 11.90
CA GLU A 74 -3.74 -0.36 10.56
C GLU A 74 -4.57 -0.98 9.43
N ARG A 75 -5.54 -1.84 9.74
CA ARG A 75 -6.31 -2.56 8.71
C ARG A 75 -7.16 -1.61 7.85
N VAL A 76 -6.94 -1.66 6.54
CA VAL A 76 -7.71 -0.89 5.53
C VAL A 76 -9.16 -1.42 5.37
N VAL A 77 -9.32 -2.75 5.47
CA VAL A 77 -10.60 -3.43 5.20
C VAL A 77 -11.21 -3.98 6.48
N ASP A 78 -12.37 -3.46 6.88
CA ASP A 78 -13.19 -4.01 7.94
C ASP A 78 -14.64 -4.19 7.48
N GLU A 79 -15.49 -4.69 8.38
CA GLU A 79 -16.89 -4.98 8.07
C GLU A 79 -17.70 -3.74 7.65
N ARG A 80 -17.25 -2.54 8.02
CA ARG A 80 -17.89 -1.24 7.76
C ARG A 80 -17.19 -0.44 6.67
N THR A 81 -16.13 -0.98 6.05
CA THR A 81 -15.42 -0.27 5.00
C THR A 81 -16.33 -0.10 3.77
N SER A 82 -16.32 1.11 3.20
CA SER A 82 -17.07 1.42 1.98
C SER A 82 -16.50 0.61 0.81
N LEU A 83 -17.37 -0.17 0.16
CA LEU A 83 -17.01 -0.94 -1.03
C LEU A 83 -16.60 -0.02 -2.18
N GLU A 84 -17.24 1.14 -2.31
CA GLU A 84 -16.87 2.13 -3.32
C GLU A 84 -15.47 2.69 -3.06
N ASP A 85 -15.13 3.01 -1.81
CA ASP A 85 -13.81 3.56 -1.50
C ASP A 85 -12.70 2.50 -1.68
N LEU A 86 -13.01 1.23 -1.41
CA LEU A 86 -12.11 0.11 -1.76
C LEU A 86 -11.94 -0.02 -3.27
N ASN A 87 -13.02 0.16 -4.04
CA ASN A 87 -12.96 0.12 -5.49
C ASN A 87 -12.11 1.26 -6.05
N VAL A 88 -12.24 2.47 -5.51
CA VAL A 88 -11.41 3.63 -5.84
C VAL A 88 -9.95 3.36 -5.50
N MET A 89 -9.65 2.91 -4.28
CA MET A 89 -8.28 2.56 -3.89
C MET A 89 -7.68 1.52 -4.82
N ALA A 90 -8.40 0.43 -5.12
CA ALA A 90 -7.92 -0.60 -6.05
C ALA A 90 -7.67 -0.04 -7.46
N GLY A 91 -8.52 0.89 -7.90
CA GLY A 91 -8.38 1.55 -9.20
C GLY A 91 -7.17 2.47 -9.25
N VAL A 92 -6.93 3.27 -8.21
CA VAL A 92 -5.72 4.09 -8.08
C VAL A 92 -4.47 3.20 -8.09
N LEU A 93 -4.46 2.12 -7.30
CA LEU A 93 -3.33 1.21 -7.23
C LEU A 93 -3.04 0.51 -8.56
N SER A 94 -4.05 0.29 -9.40
CA SER A 94 -3.84 -0.25 -10.75
C SER A 94 -3.01 0.65 -11.67
N THR A 95 -2.83 1.92 -11.29
CA THR A 95 -2.00 2.91 -12.01
C THR A 95 -0.58 3.04 -11.45
N LEU A 96 -0.28 2.36 -10.34
CA LEU A 96 1.00 2.39 -9.64
C LEU A 96 1.77 1.09 -9.84
N ASP A 97 2.99 1.05 -9.33
CA ASP A 97 3.79 -0.17 -9.22
C ASP A 97 3.61 -0.81 -7.83
N GLU A 98 3.89 -2.10 -7.71
CA GLU A 98 3.80 -2.84 -6.44
C GLU A 98 4.72 -2.23 -5.36
N ASP A 99 5.87 -1.70 -5.76
CA ASP A 99 6.84 -1.05 -4.89
C ASP A 99 6.27 0.24 -4.24
N ASP A 100 5.47 1.02 -4.98
CA ASP A 100 4.84 2.23 -4.45
C ASP A 100 3.85 1.88 -3.33
N ALA A 101 3.05 0.82 -3.54
CA ALA A 101 2.14 0.31 -2.52
C ALA A 101 2.87 -0.27 -1.31
N ALA A 102 4.01 -0.96 -1.54
CA ALA A 102 4.83 -1.52 -0.47
C ALA A 102 5.47 -0.43 0.40
N LYS A 103 6.00 0.66 -0.20
CA LYS A 103 6.54 1.83 0.52
C LYS A 103 5.45 2.50 1.36
N ALA A 104 4.26 2.70 0.80
CA ALA A 104 3.13 3.28 1.51
C ALA A 104 2.70 2.44 2.71
N ARG A 105 2.63 1.10 2.55
CA ARG A 105 2.38 0.17 3.67
C ARG A 105 3.42 0.35 4.77
N ILE A 106 4.71 0.29 4.42
CA ILE A 106 5.81 0.40 5.40
C ILE A 106 5.70 1.70 6.18
N TRP A 107 5.50 2.83 5.50
CA TRP A 107 5.36 4.13 6.15
C TRP A 107 4.16 4.19 7.12
N ILE A 108 3.03 3.59 6.73
CA ILE A 108 1.83 3.52 7.58
C ILE A 108 2.05 2.62 8.81
N GLU A 109 2.63 1.43 8.62
CA GLU A 109 2.88 0.46 9.70
C GLU A 109 3.90 0.97 10.73
N GLU A 110 4.84 1.82 10.30
CA GLU A 110 5.77 2.51 11.20
C GLU A 110 5.11 3.67 12.00
N GLY A 111 3.80 3.86 11.85
CA GLY A 111 3.03 4.85 12.60
C GLY A 111 3.26 6.28 12.15
N MET A 112 3.78 6.48 10.94
CA MET A 112 4.03 7.81 10.37
C MET A 112 2.77 8.44 9.75
N SER A 113 1.70 7.66 9.60
CA SER A 113 0.36 8.11 9.17
C SER A 113 -0.44 8.78 10.31
N PRO A 114 -1.42 9.67 10.00
CA PRO A 114 -2.29 10.29 11.00
C PRO A 114 -2.96 9.28 11.94
N ALA A 115 -3.10 9.70 13.21
CA ALA A 115 -3.72 8.90 14.26
C ALA A 115 -5.22 8.66 13.96
N GLY A 116 -5.58 7.42 13.65
CA GLY A 116 -6.96 7.04 13.38
C GLY A 116 -7.09 5.72 12.63
N ARG A 117 -8.33 5.36 12.27
CA ARG A 117 -8.59 4.21 11.41
C ARG A 117 -8.11 4.54 9.99
N LEU A 118 -7.24 3.71 9.44
CA LEU A 118 -6.79 3.83 8.07
C LEU A 118 -7.97 3.62 7.10
N SER A 119 -8.27 4.62 6.28
CA SER A 119 -9.28 4.51 5.23
C SER A 119 -8.64 4.08 3.90
N PRO A 120 -9.38 3.42 2.99
CA PRO A 120 -8.86 3.08 1.66
C PRO A 120 -8.36 4.30 0.88
N LEU A 121 -9.04 5.44 1.01
CA LEU A 121 -8.67 6.67 0.31
C LEU A 121 -7.39 7.30 0.87
N VAL A 122 -7.17 7.19 2.19
CA VAL A 122 -5.92 7.62 2.83
C VAL A 122 -4.77 6.75 2.33
N PHE A 123 -4.95 5.43 2.27
CA PHE A 123 -3.92 4.54 1.73
C PHE A 123 -3.58 4.88 0.27
N ALA A 124 -4.60 5.11 -0.57
CA ALA A 124 -4.42 5.53 -1.96
C ALA A 124 -3.64 6.86 -2.06
N ASN A 125 -3.98 7.85 -1.23
CA ASN A 125 -3.28 9.14 -1.18
C ASN A 125 -1.79 8.99 -0.84
N VAL A 126 -1.46 8.17 0.17
CA VAL A 126 -0.07 7.91 0.57
C VAL A 126 0.67 7.16 -0.54
N ALA A 127 0.04 6.16 -1.17
CA ALA A 127 0.64 5.41 -2.27
C ALA A 127 0.98 6.29 -3.48
N LEU A 128 0.16 7.30 -3.78
CA LEU A 128 0.44 8.26 -4.85
C LEU A 128 1.67 9.15 -4.56
N GLN A 129 2.06 9.28 -3.30
CA GLN A 129 3.21 10.05 -2.83
C GLN A 129 4.40 9.14 -2.46
N ALA A 130 4.40 7.87 -2.89
CA ALA A 130 5.41 6.89 -2.49
C ALA A 130 6.85 7.27 -2.89
N ASP A 131 7.01 8.12 -3.91
CA ASP A 131 8.31 8.63 -4.35
C ASP A 131 8.97 9.57 -3.32
N ASP A 132 8.17 10.22 -2.47
CA ASP A 132 8.67 11.11 -1.41
C ASP A 132 8.97 10.35 -0.10
N ILE A 133 8.51 9.10 0.04
CA ILE A 133 8.76 8.28 1.22
C ILE A 133 10.26 7.93 1.28
N PRO A 134 10.97 8.18 2.40
CA PRO A 134 12.42 8.02 2.52
C PRO A 134 12.79 6.55 2.75
N PHE A 135 12.40 5.68 1.83
CA PHE A 135 12.73 4.27 1.81
C PHE A 135 13.82 4.01 0.77
N TYR A 136 14.96 3.50 1.22
CA TYR A 136 16.16 3.31 0.39
C TYR A 136 16.52 1.84 0.31
N ALA A 137 16.83 1.37 -0.90
CA ALA A 137 17.38 0.03 -1.09
C ALA A 137 18.80 -0.06 -0.51
N TYR A 138 19.19 -1.27 -0.09
CA TYR A 138 20.58 -1.52 0.31
C TYR A 138 21.51 -1.52 -0.91
N GLU A 139 22.55 -0.68 -0.90
CA GLU A 139 23.53 -0.61 -1.99
C GLU A 139 24.36 -1.90 -2.09
N ALA A 140 24.67 -2.49 -0.93
CA ALA A 140 25.49 -3.70 -0.83
C ALA A 140 24.73 -5.01 -1.12
N GLY A 141 23.44 -4.95 -1.40
CA GLY A 141 22.56 -6.11 -1.53
C GLY A 141 21.71 -6.37 -0.28
N THR A 142 20.86 -7.38 -0.37
CA THR A 142 19.84 -7.73 0.64
C THR A 142 20.30 -8.88 1.53
N ARG A 143 19.56 -9.15 2.61
CA ARG A 143 19.80 -10.34 3.44
C ARG A 143 19.62 -11.69 2.73
N PHE A 144 19.14 -11.69 1.47
CA PHE A 144 19.04 -12.88 0.65
C PHE A 144 20.28 -13.13 -0.21
N ASP A 145 21.19 -12.16 -0.28
CA ASP A 145 22.42 -12.29 -1.06
C ASP A 145 23.46 -13.17 -0.35
N PRO A 146 24.22 -14.00 -1.09
CA PRO A 146 25.23 -14.86 -0.50
C PRO A 146 26.29 -14.07 0.27
N GLY A 147 26.36 -14.30 1.58
CA GLY A 147 27.33 -13.66 2.46
C GLY A 147 26.76 -12.53 3.31
N ILE A 148 25.47 -12.19 3.17
CA ILE A 148 24.75 -11.30 4.07
C ILE A 148 23.81 -12.15 4.93
N SER A 149 23.88 -11.99 6.24
CA SER A 149 23.15 -12.82 7.20
C SER A 149 21.97 -12.13 7.89
N SER A 150 21.92 -10.79 7.83
CA SER A 150 20.87 -9.99 8.46
C SER A 150 20.64 -8.65 7.73
N ASN A 151 19.52 -8.00 8.04
CA ASN A 151 19.22 -6.66 7.52
C ASN A 151 20.18 -5.61 8.12
N GLU A 152 20.61 -5.82 9.38
CA GLU A 152 21.62 -5.00 10.04
C GLU A 152 22.96 -5.10 9.31
N GLU A 153 23.39 -6.30 8.90
CA GLU A 153 24.61 -6.47 8.13
C GLU A 153 24.51 -5.80 6.76
N ALA A 154 23.38 -5.94 6.05
CA ALA A 154 23.12 -5.25 4.79
C ALA A 154 23.21 -3.72 4.94
N PHE A 155 22.61 -3.19 6.02
CA PHE A 155 22.65 -1.77 6.34
C PHE A 155 24.06 -1.29 6.69
N ALA A 156 24.82 -2.04 7.48
CA ALA A 156 26.20 -1.69 7.83
C ALA A 156 27.11 -1.61 6.59
N LEU A 157 26.95 -2.53 5.65
CA LEU A 157 27.67 -2.53 4.38
C LEU A 157 27.27 -1.33 3.51
N THR A 158 25.96 -1.04 3.42
CA THR A 158 25.44 0.15 2.71
C THR A 158 25.97 1.45 3.34
N ALA A 159 26.00 1.54 4.67
CA ALA A 159 26.57 2.68 5.38
C ALA A 159 28.08 2.84 5.11
N ALA A 160 28.82 1.73 4.98
CA ALA A 160 30.24 1.76 4.67
C ALA A 160 30.54 2.35 3.28
N GLU A 161 29.65 2.21 2.29
CA GLU A 161 29.82 2.86 0.99
C GLU A 161 29.82 4.40 1.10
N ASN A 162 29.10 4.91 2.10
CA ASN A 162 28.93 6.34 2.35
C ASN A 162 29.79 6.88 3.50
N ASP A 163 30.44 6.01 4.28
CA ASP A 163 31.35 6.34 5.38
C ASP A 163 32.77 5.82 5.11
N PRO A 164 33.71 6.70 4.70
CA PRO A 164 35.09 6.31 4.42
C PRO A 164 35.84 5.69 5.61
N GLU A 165 35.51 6.05 6.84
CA GLU A 165 36.18 5.50 8.04
C GLU A 165 35.74 4.05 8.27
N LEU A 166 34.45 3.77 8.10
CA LEU A 166 33.91 2.42 8.18
C LEU A 166 34.42 1.54 7.02
N ALA A 167 34.49 2.07 5.80
CA ALA A 167 35.07 1.38 4.65
C ALA A 167 36.53 0.99 4.91
N GLU A 168 37.37 1.91 5.40
CA GLU A 168 38.77 1.63 5.71
C GLU A 168 38.91 0.56 6.81
N ALA A 169 38.03 0.57 7.82
CA ALA A 169 38.01 -0.44 8.87
C ALA A 169 37.69 -1.85 8.34
N LEU A 170 36.76 -1.94 7.38
CA LEU A 170 36.37 -3.20 6.73
C LEU A 170 37.43 -3.74 5.77
N ASP A 171 38.13 -2.87 5.04
CA ASP A 171 39.26 -3.26 4.18
C ASP A 171 40.52 -3.61 4.97
N GLY A 172 40.57 -3.20 6.25
CA GLY A 172 41.68 -3.46 7.15
C GLY A 172 41.86 -4.94 7.48
N ARG A 173 43.03 -5.27 8.04
CA ARG A 173 43.40 -6.66 8.44
C ARG A 173 42.42 -7.32 9.42
N PHE A 174 41.59 -6.53 10.10
CA PHE A 174 40.62 -6.99 11.08
C PHE A 174 39.17 -6.96 10.56
N GLY A 175 38.92 -6.45 9.35
CA GLY A 175 37.59 -6.36 8.75
C GLY A 175 36.77 -7.65 8.83
N PRO A 176 37.34 -8.82 8.48
CA PRO A 176 36.63 -10.10 8.60
C PRO A 176 36.23 -10.51 10.03
N TYR A 177 36.69 -9.80 11.05
CA TYR A 177 36.37 -10.02 12.46
C TYR A 177 35.48 -8.91 13.04
N LEU A 178 35.10 -7.91 12.23
CA LEU A 178 34.15 -6.89 12.65
C LEU A 178 32.74 -7.47 12.64
N ASP A 179 31.98 -7.13 13.68
CA ASP A 179 30.59 -7.56 13.84
C ASP A 179 29.69 -6.56 13.11
N LEU A 180 29.44 -6.84 11.83
CA LEU A 180 28.61 -5.98 10.97
C LEU A 180 27.17 -5.91 11.45
N GLU A 181 26.63 -6.98 12.02
CA GLU A 181 25.28 -6.99 12.59
C GLU A 181 25.18 -6.01 13.76
N ALA A 182 26.15 -6.03 14.69
CA ALA A 182 26.19 -5.08 15.79
C ALA A 182 26.39 -3.63 15.31
N ILE A 183 27.28 -3.40 14.34
CA ILE A 183 27.51 -2.07 13.76
C ILE A 183 26.23 -1.55 13.11
N GLY A 184 25.60 -2.35 12.25
CA GLY A 184 24.39 -1.97 11.54
C GLY A 184 23.23 -1.66 12.47
N ARG A 185 23.02 -2.49 13.50
CA ARG A 185 22.01 -2.23 14.54
C ARG A 185 22.22 -0.87 15.22
N ASP A 186 23.47 -0.57 15.56
CA ASP A 186 23.79 0.65 16.30
C ASP A 186 23.71 1.90 15.39
N LEU A 187 24.03 1.77 14.09
CA LEU A 187 23.86 2.82 13.08
C LEU A 187 22.38 3.05 12.70
N ALA A 188 21.56 2.00 12.71
CA ALA A 188 20.15 2.06 12.33
C ALA A 188 19.23 2.70 13.39
N ALA A 189 19.76 3.46 14.35
CA ALA A 189 19.00 4.03 15.47
C ALA A 189 17.76 4.84 15.01
N ASP A 190 17.90 5.57 13.91
CA ASP A 190 16.84 6.37 13.29
C ASP A 190 16.24 5.70 12.04
N CYS A 191 16.58 4.44 11.77
CA CYS A 191 16.06 3.69 10.63
C CYS A 191 15.14 2.55 11.10
N THR A 192 14.31 2.06 10.20
CA THR A 192 13.66 0.75 10.31
C THR A 192 14.13 -0.12 9.17
N LEU A 193 14.68 -1.29 9.49
CA LEU A 193 15.30 -2.18 8.51
C LEU A 193 14.29 -3.23 8.02
N HIS A 194 14.13 -3.32 6.70
CA HIS A 194 13.30 -4.29 6.01
C HIS A 194 14.17 -5.18 5.12
N ASP A 195 13.57 -6.21 4.52
CA ASP A 195 14.34 -7.19 3.74
C ASP A 195 14.98 -6.60 2.48
N ASP A 196 14.29 -5.63 1.87
CA ASP A 196 14.66 -5.03 0.58
C ASP A 196 15.26 -3.61 0.72
N GLY A 197 15.41 -3.11 1.94
CA GLY A 197 15.88 -1.75 2.19
C GLY A 197 15.57 -1.24 3.60
N TYR A 198 15.69 0.07 3.81
CA TYR A 198 15.45 0.70 5.09
C TYR A 198 14.64 1.98 4.96
N LEU A 199 13.75 2.22 5.92
CA LEU A 199 13.03 3.49 6.09
C LEU A 199 13.84 4.41 7.01
N ASP A 200 14.19 5.60 6.55
CA ASP A 200 14.80 6.63 7.40
C ASP A 200 13.71 7.42 8.13
N ARG A 201 13.58 7.20 9.45
CA ARG A 201 12.57 7.85 10.30
C ARG A 201 13.00 9.25 10.76
N SER A 202 14.23 9.68 10.46
CA SER A 202 14.71 11.03 10.77
C SER A 202 14.22 12.08 9.77
N VAL A 203 13.83 11.64 8.57
CA VAL A 203 13.34 12.51 7.48
C VAL A 203 11.81 12.61 7.57
N ASP A 204 11.30 13.84 7.60
CA ASP A 204 9.88 14.11 7.40
C ASP A 204 9.62 14.32 5.89
N PRO A 205 8.98 13.36 5.21
CA PRO A 205 8.69 13.48 3.78
C PRO A 205 7.59 14.51 3.45
N GLY A 206 6.86 15.04 4.44
CA GLY A 206 5.77 15.98 4.18
C GLY A 206 4.56 15.36 3.47
N ILE A 207 4.37 14.04 3.60
CA ILE A 207 3.24 13.32 3.01
C ILE A 207 1.92 13.87 3.56
N ASP A 208 1.01 14.25 2.67
CA ASP A 208 -0.34 14.66 3.02
C ASP A 208 -1.33 13.52 2.73
N PRO A 209 -1.86 12.83 3.75
CA PRO A 209 -2.78 11.70 3.59
C PRO A 209 -4.15 12.09 3.01
N GLU A 210 -4.45 13.38 2.90
CA GLU A 210 -5.67 13.94 2.32
C GLU A 210 -5.38 14.86 1.12
N LEU A 211 -4.18 14.74 0.52
CA LEU A 211 -3.72 15.58 -0.60
C LEU A 211 -4.74 15.65 -1.74
N TYR A 212 -5.22 14.48 -2.18
CA TYR A 212 -6.22 14.33 -3.21
C TYR A 212 -7.59 14.03 -2.61
N SER A 213 -8.58 14.76 -3.09
CA SER A 213 -9.99 14.53 -2.78
C SER A 213 -10.50 13.21 -3.37
N ARG A 214 -11.64 12.74 -2.86
CA ARG A 214 -12.28 11.52 -3.38
C ARG A 214 -12.57 11.60 -4.88
N ASP A 215 -13.04 12.75 -5.36
CA ASP A 215 -13.42 12.92 -6.78
C ASP A 215 -12.20 12.84 -7.69
N GLU A 216 -11.06 13.39 -7.24
CA GLU A 216 -9.77 13.28 -7.94
C GLU A 216 -9.28 11.83 -7.99
N LEU A 217 -9.38 11.09 -6.88
CA LEU A 217 -9.02 9.67 -6.85
C LEU A 217 -9.93 8.81 -7.74
N VAL A 218 -11.24 9.10 -7.78
CA VAL A 218 -12.20 8.44 -8.67
C VAL A 218 -11.83 8.67 -10.15
N CYS A 219 -11.47 9.90 -10.50
CA CYS A 219 -11.02 10.26 -11.84
C CYS A 219 -9.73 9.53 -12.20
N LEU A 220 -8.74 9.53 -11.31
CA LEU A 220 -7.47 8.84 -11.52
C LEU A 220 -7.66 7.33 -11.71
N ALA A 221 -8.58 6.74 -10.95
CA ALA A 221 -8.95 5.34 -11.06
C ALA A 221 -9.71 4.99 -12.37
N GLY A 222 -10.08 5.97 -13.18
CA GLY A 222 -10.89 5.78 -14.39
C GLY A 222 -12.30 5.27 -14.08
N LEU A 223 -12.87 5.66 -12.94
CA LEU A 223 -14.17 5.20 -12.45
C LEU A 223 -15.27 6.27 -12.57
N ASP A 224 -14.95 7.44 -13.09
CA ASP A 224 -15.90 8.48 -13.46
C ASP A 224 -16.63 8.07 -14.76
N GLY A 225 -17.96 7.99 -14.70
CA GLY A 225 -18.81 7.41 -15.74
C GLY A 225 -18.96 8.22 -17.03
N GLY A 226 -17.87 8.83 -17.52
CA GLY A 226 -17.84 9.58 -18.77
C GLY A 226 -17.93 11.09 -18.56
N ASP A 227 -16.80 11.76 -18.70
CA ASP A 227 -16.58 12.80 -19.71
C ASP A 227 -15.06 12.87 -19.95
N ASP A 228 -14.63 13.01 -21.21
CA ASP A 228 -13.21 13.14 -21.62
C ASP A 228 -12.57 14.47 -21.12
N ASP A 229 -13.04 15.03 -20.01
CA ASP A 229 -12.43 16.16 -19.35
C ASP A 229 -11.20 15.65 -18.60
N ALA A 230 -10.01 16.05 -19.06
CA ALA A 230 -8.75 15.64 -18.47
C ALA A 230 -8.78 15.84 -16.94
N CYS A 231 -8.53 14.75 -16.18
CA CYS A 231 -8.47 14.81 -14.72
C CYS A 231 -7.54 15.95 -14.28
N VAL A 232 -8.10 17.02 -13.72
CA VAL A 232 -7.33 18.13 -13.18
C VAL A 232 -7.08 17.82 -11.70
N MET A 233 -5.90 17.28 -11.43
CA MET A 233 -5.46 16.99 -10.07
C MET A 233 -4.88 18.25 -9.43
N SER A 234 -5.31 18.56 -8.22
CA SER A 234 -4.66 19.56 -7.39
C SER A 234 -3.26 19.06 -7.00
N GLY A 235 -2.23 19.89 -7.20
CA GLY A 235 -0.86 19.59 -6.79
C GLY A 235 0.04 18.85 -7.79
N LEU A 236 -0.48 18.37 -8.93
CA LEU A 236 0.35 17.83 -10.01
C LEU A 236 0.59 18.89 -11.09
N ASP A 237 1.86 19.32 -11.27
CA ASP A 237 2.29 20.13 -12.41
C ASP A 237 2.37 19.24 -13.69
N GLY A 238 1.23 18.72 -14.13
CA GLY A 238 1.09 17.89 -15.34
C GLY A 238 0.27 16.61 -15.13
N PRO A 239 -0.18 15.94 -16.22
CA PRO A 239 -0.81 14.63 -16.11
C PRO A 239 0.17 13.64 -15.47
N MET A 240 -0.31 12.70 -14.64
CA MET A 240 0.51 11.60 -14.12
C MET A 240 1.13 10.83 -15.29
N ASP A 241 2.41 11.07 -15.55
CA ASP A 241 3.22 10.31 -16.50
C ASP A 241 3.71 9.02 -15.82
N LYS A 242 2.79 8.25 -15.20
CA LYS A 242 3.06 6.86 -14.77
C LYS A 242 2.52 5.82 -15.77
N ALA A 243 1.79 6.28 -16.80
CA ALA A 243 1.39 5.43 -17.91
C ALA A 243 2.48 5.34 -18.99
N VAL A 244 3.58 4.60 -18.77
CA VAL A 244 4.24 3.73 -19.77
C VAL A 244 5.30 2.87 -19.06
N VAL A 245 4.97 1.63 -18.70
CA VAL A 245 5.79 0.46 -19.05
C VAL A 245 4.85 -0.72 -19.31
N ARG A 246 5.07 -1.39 -20.44
CA ARG A 246 4.35 -2.58 -20.91
C ARG A 246 4.94 -3.85 -20.33
#